data_AF-V7HY70-F1
#
_entry.id   AF-V7HY70-F1
#
_cell.length_a   1.000
_cell.length_b   1.000
_cell.length_c   1.000
_cell.angle_alpha   90.00
_cell.angle_beta   90.00
_cell.angle_gamma   90.00
#
_symmetry.space_group_name_H-M   'P 1'
#
loop_
_entity.id
_entity.type
_entity.pdbx_description
1 polymer ?
#
loop_
_entity_poly.entity_id
_entity_poly.type
_entity_poly.pdbx_seq_one_letter_code
_entity_poly.pdbx_strand_id
1 'polypeptide(L)'
;CQHCHGKSKDRVLNVHHKESRKTGGDSPGNLVTLCETCHKGYHEGRIQLKLTPNKSYRHASFMGIMRWYVYNSLKELYPEVSMTFGYITKNSRIRNNIEKAHSADAYCISGNLNAKRIDEIYNQAFKRKHNRQIHKANFLKGGRKKLNQSAYEVKGFRLFDHVRYMDEECFIFGRRTSGYFDLRKLDGSVVHRSASFKEIKLLKRQSTILIERKGCNGVLLS
;
A
#
# COMPACT_ATOMS: atom_id res chain seq x y z
N CYS A 1 -0.94 -0.47 -40.31
CA CYS A 1 -0.94 -1.58 -39.33
C CYS A 1 0.48 -1.85 -38.85
N GLN A 2 0.73 -1.77 -37.55
CA GLN A 2 2.05 -1.98 -36.93
C GLN A 2 2.44 -3.47 -36.77
N HIS A 3 1.51 -4.39 -37.07
CA HIS A 3 1.79 -5.83 -37.05
C HIS A 3 2.13 -6.36 -38.45
N CYS A 4 1.22 -6.19 -39.42
CA CYS A 4 1.37 -6.79 -40.75
C CYS A 4 2.05 -5.87 -41.77
N HIS A 5 2.31 -4.60 -41.43
CA HIS A 5 2.92 -3.60 -42.33
C HIS A 5 2.25 -3.50 -43.70
N GLY A 6 0.92 -3.69 -43.77
CA GLY A 6 0.13 -3.59 -45.01
C GLY A 6 -0.07 -4.92 -45.75
N LYS A 7 0.49 -6.04 -45.29
CA LYS A 7 0.34 -7.36 -45.95
C LYS A 7 -1.11 -7.84 -46.07
N SER A 8 -2.00 -7.43 -45.17
CA SER A 8 -3.43 -7.81 -45.25
C SER A 8 -4.23 -7.01 -46.27
N LYS A 9 -3.66 -5.94 -46.86
CA LYS A 9 -4.32 -5.00 -47.80
C LYS A 9 -5.61 -4.34 -47.29
N ASP A 10 -5.89 -4.49 -46.01
CA ASP A 10 -7.05 -3.93 -45.34
C ASP A 10 -6.86 -2.41 -45.12
N ARG A 11 -7.86 -1.64 -45.55
CA ARG A 11 -7.84 -0.17 -45.54
C ARG A 11 -8.25 0.41 -44.19
N VAL A 12 -8.95 -0.35 -43.36
CA VAL A 12 -9.47 0.13 -42.07
C VAL A 12 -8.43 -0.08 -40.98
N LEU A 13 -8.08 0.99 -40.28
CA LEU A 13 -7.16 0.96 -39.14
C LEU A 13 -7.91 1.23 -37.84
N ASN A 14 -7.63 0.40 -36.84
CA ASN A 14 -8.19 0.48 -35.48
C ASN A 14 -7.08 0.75 -34.47
N VAL A 15 -7.41 1.51 -33.44
CA VAL A 15 -6.56 1.69 -32.26
C VAL A 15 -6.82 0.55 -31.29
N HIS A 16 -5.77 -0.14 -30.89
CA HIS A 16 -5.82 -1.25 -29.94
C HIS A 16 -4.98 -0.92 -28.71
N HIS A 17 -5.44 -1.34 -27.54
CA HIS A 17 -4.66 -1.23 -26.31
C HIS A 17 -3.76 -2.46 -26.14
N LYS A 18 -2.43 -2.25 -26.05
CA LYS A 18 -1.45 -3.34 -25.87
C LYS A 18 -1.73 -4.13 -24.59
N GLU A 19 -1.97 -3.42 -23.50
CA GLU A 19 -2.55 -3.93 -22.27
C GLU A 19 -3.97 -3.40 -22.13
N SER A 20 -4.89 -4.18 -21.57
CA SER A 20 -6.27 -3.77 -21.37
C SER A 20 -6.37 -2.35 -20.77
N ARG A 21 -7.32 -1.54 -21.24
CA ARG A 21 -7.57 -0.20 -20.69
C ARG A 21 -7.73 -0.19 -19.16
N LYS A 22 -8.26 -1.28 -18.58
CA LYS A 22 -8.43 -1.44 -17.12
C LYS A 22 -7.10 -1.51 -16.36
N THR A 23 -6.06 -2.09 -16.95
CA THR A 23 -4.75 -2.30 -16.31
C THR A 23 -3.73 -1.25 -16.76
N GLY A 24 -3.61 -1.03 -18.07
CA GLY A 24 -2.61 -0.16 -18.70
C GLY A 24 -3.05 1.28 -18.95
N GLY A 25 -4.35 1.60 -18.81
CA GLY A 25 -4.90 2.93 -19.09
C GLY A 25 -4.89 3.28 -20.59
N ASP A 26 -4.95 4.58 -20.89
CA ASP A 26 -5.11 5.12 -22.25
C ASP A 26 -3.92 5.98 -22.70
N SER A 27 -2.75 5.79 -22.08
CA SER A 27 -1.55 6.53 -22.47
C SER A 27 -1.15 6.19 -23.91
N PRO A 28 -0.59 7.13 -24.70
CA PRO A 28 -0.19 6.88 -26.08
C PRO A 28 0.75 5.67 -26.25
N GLY A 29 1.66 5.43 -25.30
CA GLY A 29 2.55 4.27 -25.31
C GLY A 29 1.84 2.90 -25.18
N ASN A 30 0.61 2.88 -24.66
CA ASN A 30 -0.26 1.70 -24.57
C ASN A 30 -1.14 1.51 -25.82
N LEU A 31 -1.09 2.44 -26.78
CA LEU A 31 -1.89 2.35 -28.01
C LEU A 31 -1.03 1.80 -29.15
N VAL A 32 -1.64 0.96 -29.98
CA VAL A 32 -1.03 0.40 -31.20
C VAL A 32 -2.06 0.45 -32.31
N THR A 33 -1.62 0.81 -33.52
CA THR A 33 -2.51 0.85 -34.69
C THR A 33 -2.46 -0.48 -35.43
N LEU A 34 -3.59 -1.19 -35.51
CA LEU A 34 -3.75 -2.46 -36.24
C LEU A 34 -4.75 -2.28 -37.38
N CYS A 35 -4.65 -3.05 -38.46
CA CYS A 35 -5.77 -3.16 -39.40
C CYS A 35 -6.89 -4.02 -38.79
N GLU A 36 -8.11 -3.91 -39.33
CA GLU A 36 -9.26 -4.65 -38.82
C GLU A 36 -9.04 -6.17 -38.80
N THR A 37 -8.44 -6.72 -39.86
CA THR A 37 -8.04 -8.14 -39.95
C THR A 37 -7.10 -8.56 -38.82
N CYS A 38 -6.03 -7.79 -38.56
CA CYS A 38 -5.10 -8.12 -37.48
C CYS A 38 -5.70 -7.88 -36.09
N HIS A 39 -6.59 -6.90 -35.96
CA HIS A 39 -7.27 -6.61 -34.70
C HIS A 39 -8.20 -7.76 -34.30
N LYS A 40 -9.03 -8.25 -35.24
CA LYS A 40 -9.90 -9.42 -35.02
C LYS A 40 -9.08 -10.68 -34.73
N GLY A 41 -8.07 -10.96 -35.56
CA GLY A 41 -7.22 -12.14 -35.38
C GLY A 41 -6.47 -12.17 -34.04
N TYR A 42 -6.15 -11.01 -33.46
CA TYR A 42 -5.58 -10.94 -32.12
C TYR A 42 -6.58 -11.32 -31.03
N HIS A 43 -7.81 -10.78 -31.07
CA HIS A 43 -8.86 -11.14 -30.10
C HIS A 43 -9.30 -12.60 -30.20
N GLU A 44 -9.21 -13.19 -31.41
CA GLU A 44 -9.47 -14.62 -31.66
C GLU A 44 -8.29 -15.53 -31.28
N GLY A 45 -7.15 -14.97 -30.85
CA GLY A 45 -5.95 -15.74 -30.48
C GLY A 45 -5.16 -16.32 -31.66
N ARG A 46 -5.51 -15.97 -32.90
CA ARG A 46 -4.83 -16.42 -34.13
C ARG A 46 -3.52 -15.67 -34.39
N ILE A 47 -3.37 -14.49 -33.80
CA ILE A 47 -2.21 -13.60 -33.97
C ILE A 47 -1.65 -13.26 -32.60
N GLN A 48 -0.33 -13.34 -32.45
CA GLN A 48 0.37 -12.84 -31.27
C GLN A 48 1.11 -11.55 -31.62
N LEU A 49 0.79 -10.47 -30.89
CA LEU A 49 1.43 -9.17 -31.07
C LEU A 49 2.71 -9.10 -30.24
N LYS A 50 3.87 -8.95 -30.89
CA LYS A 50 5.15 -8.70 -30.22
C LYS A 50 5.32 -7.21 -29.95
N LEU A 51 4.63 -6.70 -28.93
CA LEU A 51 4.64 -5.27 -28.60
C LEU A 51 5.43 -5.01 -27.33
N THR A 52 6.26 -3.97 -27.34
CA THR A 52 6.99 -3.54 -26.15
C THR A 52 5.99 -3.07 -25.09
N PRO A 53 6.08 -3.59 -23.86
CA PRO A 53 5.22 -3.17 -22.76
C PRO A 53 5.44 -1.70 -22.45
N ASN A 54 4.36 -1.01 -22.10
CA ASN A 54 4.40 0.41 -21.79
C ASN A 54 4.90 0.63 -20.35
N LYS A 55 5.81 1.60 -20.14
CA LYS A 55 6.19 2.00 -18.78
C LYS A 55 5.06 2.83 -18.17
N SER A 56 4.47 2.34 -17.09
CA SER A 56 3.46 3.10 -16.36
C SER A 56 4.10 4.13 -15.44
N TYR A 57 3.75 5.41 -15.64
CA TYR A 57 4.16 6.50 -14.75
C TYR A 57 3.09 6.90 -13.72
N ARG A 58 1.97 6.16 -13.65
CA ARG A 58 0.83 6.48 -12.78
C ARG A 58 1.24 6.77 -11.34
N HIS A 59 2.14 5.96 -10.79
CA HIS A 59 2.65 6.14 -9.43
C HIS A 59 3.50 7.41 -9.28
N ALA A 60 4.40 7.68 -10.24
CA ALA A 60 5.23 8.88 -10.24
C ALA A 60 4.39 10.15 -10.39
N SER A 61 3.42 10.15 -11.31
CA SER A 61 2.47 11.25 -11.50
C SER A 61 1.65 11.52 -10.24
N PHE A 62 1.13 10.47 -9.59
CA PHE A 62 0.42 10.61 -8.32
C PHE A 62 1.29 11.26 -7.24
N MET A 63 2.54 10.81 -7.07
CA MET A 63 3.46 11.39 -6.10
C MET A 63 3.83 12.84 -6.44
N GLY A 64 3.97 13.17 -7.72
CA GLY A 64 4.22 14.54 -8.18
C GLY A 64 3.08 15.50 -7.84
N ILE A 65 1.83 15.08 -8.09
CA ILE A 65 0.63 15.86 -7.74
C ILE A 65 0.55 16.05 -6.22
N MET A 66 0.70 14.96 -5.45
CA MET A 66 0.66 15.01 -3.99
C MET A 66 1.74 15.92 -3.40
N ARG A 67 2.96 15.89 -3.94
CA ARG A 67 4.07 16.75 -3.52
C ARG A 67 3.69 18.23 -3.62
N TRP A 68 3.16 18.66 -4.77
CA TRP A 68 2.79 20.05 -4.99
C TRP A 68 1.57 20.47 -4.18
N TYR A 69 0.56 19.61 -4.09
CA TYR A 69 -0.62 19.86 -3.27
C TYR A 69 -0.24 20.11 -1.81
N VAL A 70 0.52 19.19 -1.19
CA VAL A 70 0.95 19.32 0.21
C VAL A 70 1.80 20.57 0.42
N TYR A 71 2.76 20.84 -0.48
CA TYR A 71 3.63 22.01 -0.35
C TYR A 71 2.86 23.32 -0.43
N ASN A 72 1.95 23.45 -1.39
CA ASN A 72 1.15 24.67 -1.56
C ASN A 72 0.19 24.87 -0.38
N SER A 73 -0.48 23.81 0.08
CA SER A 73 -1.34 23.89 1.26
C SER A 73 -0.56 24.26 2.53
N LEU A 74 0.68 23.78 2.69
CA LEU A 74 1.52 24.17 3.83
C LEU A 74 1.93 25.65 3.77
N LYS A 75 2.25 26.16 2.57
CA LYS A 75 2.58 27.57 2.37
C LYS A 75 1.44 28.53 2.70
N GLU A 76 0.20 28.09 2.54
CA GLU A 76 -0.97 28.88 2.93
C GLU A 76 -1.14 28.93 4.46
N LEU A 77 -0.74 27.86 5.16
CA LEU A 77 -0.91 27.72 6.61
C LEU A 77 0.26 28.26 7.43
N TYR A 78 1.47 28.23 6.88
CA TYR A 78 2.70 28.55 7.59
C TYR A 78 3.58 29.52 6.80
N PRO A 79 4.19 30.52 7.47
CA PRO A 79 5.00 31.53 6.80
C PRO A 79 6.33 30.99 6.26
N GLU A 80 6.91 29.97 6.92
CA GLU A 80 8.22 29.43 6.58
C GLU A 80 8.12 27.97 6.14
N VAL A 81 7.99 27.76 4.83
CA VAL A 81 7.95 26.43 4.23
C VAL A 81 8.96 26.37 3.09
N SER A 82 9.95 25.48 3.24
CA SER A 82 10.97 25.21 2.23
C SER A 82 10.94 23.76 1.78
N MET A 83 11.48 23.49 0.59
CA MET A 83 11.62 22.14 0.06
C MET A 83 13.09 21.79 -0.05
N THR A 84 13.40 20.51 0.17
CA THR A 84 14.72 19.95 -0.09
C THR A 84 14.61 18.74 -1.00
N PHE A 85 15.76 18.28 -1.51
CA PHE A 85 15.85 17.13 -2.39
C PHE A 85 16.51 15.95 -1.69
N GLY A 86 16.11 14.73 -2.08
CA GLY A 86 16.63 13.51 -1.46
C GLY A 86 18.14 13.32 -1.61
N TYR A 87 18.78 13.92 -2.62
CA TYR A 87 20.24 13.85 -2.74
C TYR A 87 20.95 14.72 -1.69
N ILE A 88 20.35 15.85 -1.29
CA ILE A 88 20.88 16.76 -0.26
C ILE A 88 20.77 16.07 1.10
N THR A 89 19.59 15.51 1.42
CA THR A 89 19.37 14.78 2.67
C THR A 89 20.26 13.54 2.76
N LYS A 90 20.43 12.80 1.66
CA LYS A 90 21.36 11.67 1.58
C LYS A 90 22.81 12.08 1.86
N ASN A 91 23.27 13.19 1.28
CA ASN A 91 24.62 13.69 1.51
C ASN A 91 24.83 14.10 2.98
N SER A 92 23.86 14.82 3.56
CA SER A 92 23.85 15.18 4.98
C SER A 92 23.92 13.93 5.88
N ARG A 93 23.09 12.92 5.60
CA ARG A 93 23.06 11.65 6.32
C ARG A 93 24.43 10.96 6.32
N ILE A 94 25.10 10.89 5.16
CA ILE A 94 26.40 10.22 5.02
C ILE A 94 27.50 11.00 5.74
N ARG A 95 27.56 12.33 5.59
CA ARG A 95 28.58 13.17 6.26
C ARG A 95 28.54 13.09 7.77
N ASN A 96 27.34 12.88 8.33
CA ASN A 96 27.12 12.79 9.77
C ASN A 96 27.07 11.34 10.28
N ASN A 97 27.47 10.36 9.46
CA ASN A 97 27.47 8.92 9.81
C ASN A 97 26.12 8.39 10.34
N ILE A 98 25.00 8.93 9.85
CA ILE A 98 23.67 8.54 10.30
C ILE A 98 23.19 7.29 9.54
N GLU A 99 22.83 6.25 10.29
CA GLU A 99 22.29 5.02 9.70
C GLU A 99 20.98 5.28 8.94
N LYS A 100 20.76 4.52 7.86
CA LYS A 100 19.56 4.67 7.03
C LYS A 100 18.33 4.13 7.78
N ALA A 101 17.46 5.04 8.21
CA ALA A 101 16.15 4.73 8.75
C ALA A 101 15.09 5.70 8.19
N HIS A 102 13.81 5.33 8.23
CA HIS A 102 12.72 6.23 7.81
C HIS A 102 12.69 7.54 8.63
N SER A 103 13.05 7.48 9.92
CA SER A 103 13.19 8.67 10.77
C SER A 103 14.44 9.50 10.48
N ALA A 104 15.50 8.88 9.95
CA ALA A 104 16.76 9.56 9.67
C ALA A 104 16.62 10.60 8.55
N ASP A 105 15.78 10.32 7.54
CA ASP A 105 15.52 11.28 6.47
C ASP A 105 14.82 12.54 7.01
N ALA A 106 13.82 12.38 7.90
CA ALA A 106 13.14 13.49 8.56
C ALA A 106 14.10 14.31 9.45
N TYR A 107 14.99 13.63 10.18
CA TYR A 107 16.03 14.28 10.97
C TYR A 107 16.98 15.11 10.09
N CYS A 108 17.41 14.56 8.95
CA CYS A 108 18.24 15.29 7.99
C CYS A 108 17.51 16.48 7.35
N ILE A 109 16.19 16.37 7.13
CA ILE A 109 15.36 17.48 6.62
C ILE A 109 15.27 18.62 7.65
N SER A 110 15.25 18.32 8.94
CA SER A 110 15.13 19.34 10.00
C SER A 110 16.34 20.29 10.07
N GLY A 111 17.49 19.90 9.53
CA GLY A 111 18.71 20.71 9.56
C GLY A 111 19.41 20.80 10.92
N ASN A 112 18.77 20.42 12.03
CA ASN A 112 19.35 20.44 13.37
C ASN A 112 19.89 19.07 13.78
N LEU A 113 21.08 18.73 13.29
CA LEU A 113 21.71 17.42 13.50
C LEU A 113 22.40 17.25 14.86
N ASN A 114 22.30 18.25 15.74
CA ASN A 114 22.77 18.16 17.12
C ASN A 114 21.61 17.86 18.10
N ALA A 115 20.37 17.85 17.61
CA ALA A 115 19.22 17.60 18.46
C ALA A 115 19.20 16.15 18.96
N LYS A 116 18.96 15.97 20.27
CA LYS A 116 18.76 14.65 20.86
C LYS A 116 17.57 13.96 20.19
N ARG A 117 17.79 12.77 19.64
CA ARG A 117 16.72 11.96 19.06
C ARG A 117 15.88 11.34 20.16
N ILE A 118 14.58 11.22 19.93
CA ILE A 118 13.70 10.46 20.81
C ILE A 118 14.04 8.97 20.68
N ASP A 119 14.14 8.29 21.82
CA ASP A 119 14.43 6.85 21.91
C ASP A 119 13.18 5.98 21.64
N GLU A 120 12.15 6.57 21.05
CA GLU A 120 10.87 5.92 20.84
C GLU A 120 10.44 6.02 19.38
N ILE A 121 10.06 4.88 18.83
CA ILE A 121 9.58 4.79 17.46
C ILE A 121 8.08 4.49 17.50
N TYR A 122 7.33 5.33 16.79
CA TYR A 122 5.90 5.14 16.59
C TYR A 122 5.68 4.47 15.23
N ASN A 123 5.38 3.17 15.25
CA ASN A 123 4.96 2.47 14.06
C ASN A 123 3.50 2.82 13.78
N GLN A 124 3.22 3.28 12.57
CA GLN A 124 1.88 3.63 12.14
C GLN A 124 1.47 2.77 10.95
N ALA A 125 0.30 2.15 11.04
CA ALA A 125 -0.26 1.35 9.96
C ALA A 125 -1.67 1.80 9.63
N PHE A 126 -1.89 2.21 8.38
CA PHE A 126 -3.24 2.46 7.87
C PHE A 126 -3.92 1.12 7.57
N LYS A 127 -4.99 0.80 8.31
CA LYS A 127 -5.77 -0.42 8.09
C LYS A 127 -7.17 -0.05 7.62
N ARG A 128 -7.61 -0.75 6.56
CA ARG A 128 -8.98 -0.63 6.07
C ARG A 128 -9.92 -1.28 7.08
N LYS A 129 -11.00 -0.58 7.43
CA LYS A 129 -12.02 -1.07 8.38
C LYS A 129 -12.87 -2.20 7.81
N HIS A 130 -13.04 -2.24 6.48
CA HIS A 130 -13.90 -3.21 5.80
C HIS A 130 -13.19 -3.84 4.60
N ASN A 131 -13.52 -5.12 4.36
CA ASN A 131 -13.10 -5.82 3.17
C ASN A 131 -13.89 -5.30 1.95
N ARG A 132 -13.20 -4.96 0.86
CA ARG A 132 -13.84 -4.54 -0.41
C ARG A 132 -14.50 -5.72 -1.13
N GLN A 133 -14.08 -6.94 -0.82
CA GLN A 133 -14.67 -8.15 -1.34
C GLN A 133 -15.73 -8.66 -0.35
N ILE A 134 -17.00 -8.40 -0.64
CA ILE A 134 -18.15 -8.80 0.19
C ILE A 134 -18.38 -10.32 0.11
N HIS A 135 -18.14 -10.93 -1.05
CA HIS A 135 -18.34 -12.36 -1.27
C HIS A 135 -17.05 -13.05 -1.73
N LYS A 136 -16.84 -14.29 -1.31
CA LYS A 136 -15.75 -15.10 -1.85
C LYS A 136 -15.94 -15.32 -3.36
N ALA A 137 -14.83 -15.44 -4.09
CA ALA A 137 -14.84 -15.64 -5.53
C ALA A 137 -15.53 -16.96 -5.91
N ASN A 138 -15.21 -18.03 -5.15
CA ASN A 138 -15.73 -19.36 -5.41
C ASN A 138 -17.15 -19.54 -4.85
N PHE A 139 -17.98 -20.23 -5.62
CA PHE A 139 -19.30 -20.67 -5.19
C PHE A 139 -19.18 -21.85 -4.21
N LEU A 140 -20.12 -21.94 -3.27
CA LEU A 140 -20.34 -23.16 -2.49
C LEU A 140 -21.08 -24.20 -3.34
N LYS A 141 -21.10 -25.45 -2.87
CA LYS A 141 -21.96 -26.50 -3.43
C LYS A 141 -23.41 -25.98 -3.47
N GLY A 142 -24.03 -26.01 -4.65
CA GLY A 142 -25.36 -25.45 -4.91
C GLY A 142 -25.39 -24.00 -5.39
N GLY A 143 -24.27 -23.45 -5.90
CA GLY A 143 -24.27 -22.17 -6.63
C GLY A 143 -24.41 -20.91 -5.77
N ARG A 144 -24.32 -21.03 -4.44
CA ARG A 144 -24.45 -19.90 -3.52
C ARG A 144 -23.09 -19.24 -3.26
N LYS A 145 -23.02 -17.91 -3.33
CA LYS A 145 -21.82 -17.15 -2.93
C LYS A 145 -21.81 -16.89 -1.43
N LYS A 146 -20.76 -17.35 -0.74
CA LYS A 146 -20.57 -17.10 0.69
C LYS A 146 -20.08 -15.66 0.95
N LEU A 147 -20.65 -14.98 1.93
CA LEU A 147 -20.10 -13.74 2.46
C LEU A 147 -18.67 -13.96 2.97
N ASN A 148 -17.78 -13.02 2.67
CA ASN A 148 -16.40 -12.97 3.11
C ASN A 148 -16.23 -12.01 4.30
N GLN A 149 -17.22 -11.99 5.18
CA GLN A 149 -17.27 -11.15 6.37
C GLN A 149 -17.70 -12.02 7.55
N SER A 150 -16.93 -11.97 8.63
CA SER A 150 -17.37 -12.45 9.94
C SER A 150 -18.23 -11.38 10.61
N ALA A 151 -18.95 -11.74 11.68
CA ALA A 151 -19.63 -10.77 12.52
C ALA A 151 -18.71 -9.59 12.85
N TYR A 152 -19.26 -8.37 12.85
CA TYR A 152 -18.46 -7.16 13.05
C TYR A 152 -17.75 -7.16 14.40
N GLU A 153 -18.39 -7.74 15.41
CA GLU A 153 -17.88 -7.90 16.75
C GLU A 153 -18.00 -9.37 17.19
N VAL A 154 -17.00 -9.87 17.92
CA VAL A 154 -16.99 -11.23 18.48
C VAL A 154 -16.60 -11.11 19.94
N LYS A 155 -17.48 -11.53 20.85
CA LYS A 155 -17.25 -11.49 22.31
C LYS A 155 -16.77 -10.12 22.83
N GLY A 156 -17.26 -9.03 22.24
CA GLY A 156 -16.88 -7.67 22.62
C GLY A 156 -15.70 -7.08 21.84
N PHE A 157 -15.06 -7.84 20.94
CA PHE A 157 -13.83 -7.43 20.25
C PHE A 157 -13.98 -7.36 18.72
N ARG A 158 -13.24 -6.44 18.10
CA ARG A 158 -13.23 -6.18 16.65
C ARG A 158 -11.84 -6.43 16.06
N LEU A 159 -11.79 -6.53 14.73
CA LEU A 159 -10.51 -6.61 14.03
C LEU A 159 -9.75 -5.30 14.28
N PHE A 160 -8.45 -5.38 14.49
CA PHE A 160 -7.56 -4.26 14.77
C PHE A 160 -7.84 -3.48 16.05
N ASP A 161 -8.67 -4.00 16.96
CA ASP A 161 -8.74 -3.48 18.32
C ASP A 161 -7.36 -3.61 18.98
N HIS A 162 -6.95 -2.56 19.70
CA HIS A 162 -5.74 -2.52 20.49
C HIS A 162 -6.02 -3.17 21.84
N VAL A 163 -5.31 -4.24 22.15
CA VAL A 163 -5.55 -5.09 23.31
C VAL A 163 -4.26 -5.35 24.06
N ARG A 164 -4.39 -5.60 25.35
CA ARG A 164 -3.34 -6.16 26.19
C ARG A 164 -3.56 -7.65 26.33
N TYR A 165 -2.52 -8.43 26.09
CA TYR A 165 -2.49 -9.87 26.34
C TYR A 165 -1.31 -10.13 27.28
N MET A 166 -1.60 -10.64 28.48
CA MET A 166 -0.63 -10.68 29.58
C MET A 166 -0.04 -9.27 29.81
N ASP A 167 1.29 -9.11 29.69
CA ASP A 167 1.98 -7.83 29.85
C ASP A 167 2.36 -7.16 28.52
N GLU A 168 1.91 -7.69 27.38
CA GLU A 168 2.20 -7.14 26.06
C GLU A 168 0.99 -6.45 25.41
N GLU A 169 1.23 -5.28 24.81
CA GLU A 169 0.26 -4.58 23.97
C GLU A 169 0.36 -5.07 22.51
N CYS A 170 -0.78 -5.36 21.90
CA CYS A 170 -0.86 -5.89 20.54
C CYS A 170 -2.22 -5.61 19.88
N PHE A 171 -2.39 -6.07 18.64
CA PHE A 171 -3.61 -5.86 17.86
C PHE A 171 -4.23 -7.18 17.43
N ILE A 172 -5.56 -7.18 17.32
CA ILE A 172 -6.31 -8.33 16.80
C ILE A 172 -6.21 -8.37 15.26
N PHE A 173 -5.54 -9.37 14.70
CA PHE A 173 -5.43 -9.59 13.25
C PHE A 173 -6.32 -10.73 12.72
N GLY A 174 -6.91 -11.52 13.61
CA GLY A 174 -7.83 -12.59 13.24
C GLY A 174 -8.82 -12.87 14.35
N ARG A 175 -10.02 -13.30 13.96
CA ARG A 175 -11.15 -13.52 14.88
C ARG A 175 -11.83 -14.83 14.52
N ARG A 176 -12.04 -15.68 15.53
CA ARG A 176 -12.81 -16.93 15.41
C ARG A 176 -14.11 -16.75 16.16
N THR A 177 -15.21 -17.25 15.59
CA THR A 177 -16.54 -17.16 16.22
C THR A 177 -16.60 -17.80 17.61
N SER A 178 -15.73 -18.76 17.89
CA SER A 178 -15.55 -19.39 19.21
C SER A 178 -14.98 -18.46 20.30
N GLY A 179 -14.55 -17.25 19.97
CA GLY A 179 -13.98 -16.30 20.93
C GLY A 179 -12.46 -16.42 21.09
N TYR A 180 -11.77 -16.89 20.05
CA TYR A 180 -10.31 -16.96 19.99
C TYR A 180 -9.76 -16.00 18.93
N PHE A 181 -8.61 -15.41 19.21
CA PHE A 181 -8.04 -14.29 18.44
C PHE A 181 -6.59 -14.54 18.01
N ASP A 182 -6.25 -14.09 16.80
CA ASP A 182 -4.86 -14.00 16.32
C ASP A 182 -4.34 -12.61 16.65
N LEU A 183 -3.35 -12.54 17.54
CA LEU A 183 -2.77 -11.32 18.10
C LEU A 183 -1.39 -11.09 17.49
N ARG A 184 -1.17 -9.89 16.97
CA ARG A 184 0.10 -9.52 16.33
C ARG A 184 0.47 -8.06 16.61
N LYS A 185 1.76 -7.78 16.52
CA LYS A 185 2.33 -6.42 16.49
C LYS A 185 2.28 -5.83 15.08
N LEU A 186 2.51 -4.53 14.94
CA LEU A 186 2.41 -3.87 13.62
C LEU A 186 3.54 -4.25 12.66
N ASP A 187 4.68 -4.71 13.20
CA ASP A 187 5.78 -5.30 12.42
C ASP A 187 5.46 -6.70 11.84
N GLY A 188 4.30 -7.27 12.20
CA GLY A 188 3.85 -8.58 11.76
C GLY A 188 4.29 -9.73 12.66
N SER A 189 5.08 -9.47 13.71
CA SER A 189 5.41 -10.48 14.71
C SER A 189 4.15 -10.97 15.41
N VAL A 190 4.10 -12.28 15.61
CA VAL A 190 2.94 -12.96 16.18
C VAL A 190 3.12 -13.04 17.67
N VAL A 191 2.17 -12.45 18.42
CA VAL A 191 2.14 -12.56 19.88
C VAL A 191 1.47 -13.87 20.26
N HIS A 192 0.30 -14.16 19.69
CA HIS A 192 -0.39 -15.43 19.92
C HIS A 192 -1.37 -15.75 18.79
N ARG A 193 -1.48 -17.00 18.35
CA ARG A 193 -2.33 -17.37 17.19
C ARG A 193 -3.80 -17.62 17.55
N SER A 194 -4.10 -17.90 18.81
CA SER A 194 -5.42 -18.32 19.27
C SER A 194 -5.65 -17.96 20.74
N ALA A 195 -5.51 -16.68 21.08
CA ALA A 195 -5.69 -16.20 22.47
C ALA A 195 -7.17 -16.19 22.83
N SER A 196 -7.51 -16.63 24.04
CA SER A 196 -8.89 -16.64 24.50
C SER A 196 -9.38 -15.23 24.78
N PHE A 197 -10.65 -14.94 24.50
CA PHE A 197 -11.29 -13.67 24.85
C PHE A 197 -11.19 -13.32 26.35
N LYS A 198 -11.01 -14.32 27.21
CA LYS A 198 -10.89 -14.16 28.66
C LYS A 198 -9.52 -13.63 29.09
N GLU A 199 -8.50 -13.80 28.26
CA GLU A 199 -7.10 -13.46 28.56
C GLU A 199 -6.68 -12.12 27.95
N ILE A 200 -7.56 -11.49 27.17
CA ILE A 200 -7.30 -10.21 26.50
C ILE A 200 -8.11 -9.08 27.15
N LYS A 201 -7.46 -7.93 27.34
CA LYS A 201 -8.10 -6.71 27.81
C LYS A 201 -8.11 -5.66 26.71
N LEU A 202 -9.27 -5.09 26.41
CA LEU A 202 -9.38 -4.00 25.45
C LEU A 202 -8.72 -2.73 26.01
N LEU A 203 -7.79 -2.15 25.26
CA LEU A 203 -7.18 -0.85 25.58
C LEU A 203 -7.81 0.27 24.77
N LYS A 204 -7.90 0.08 23.45
CA LYS A 204 -8.47 1.07 22.52
C LYS A 204 -9.20 0.37 21.38
N ARG A 205 -10.35 0.92 20.99
CA ARG A 205 -11.09 0.45 19.81
C ARG A 205 -10.33 0.74 18.52
N GLN A 206 -10.58 -0.08 17.51
CA GLN A 206 -9.96 0.09 16.19
C GLN A 206 -10.12 1.52 15.66
N SER A 207 -9.03 2.07 15.13
CA SER A 207 -8.98 3.34 14.42
C SER A 207 -8.48 3.13 12.99
N THR A 208 -8.66 4.13 12.14
CA THR A 208 -8.18 4.09 10.75
C THR A 208 -6.64 3.95 10.69
N ILE A 209 -5.96 4.60 11.63
CA ILE A 209 -4.51 4.51 11.82
C ILE A 209 -4.28 3.78 13.13
N LEU A 210 -3.57 2.65 13.05
CA LEU A 210 -3.07 1.94 14.23
C LEU A 210 -1.70 2.52 14.58
N ILE A 211 -1.44 2.69 15.87
CA ILE A 211 -0.19 3.28 16.37
C ILE A 211 0.36 2.32 17.42
N GLU A 212 1.58 1.88 17.21
CA GLU A 212 2.35 1.06 18.14
C GLU A 212 3.59 1.84 18.57
N ARG A 213 3.76 2.00 19.88
CA ARG A 213 4.95 2.62 20.46
C ARG A 213 5.96 1.52 20.76
N LYS A 214 7.16 1.64 20.20
CA LYS A 214 8.30 0.79 20.57
C LYS A 214 9.33 1.66 21.28
N GLY A 215 9.65 1.30 22.52
CA GLY A 215 10.85 1.80 23.17
C GLY A 215 12.07 1.17 22.51
N CYS A 216 13.05 1.98 22.12
CA CYS A 216 14.37 1.48 21.75
C CYS A 216 15.07 1.04 23.04
N ASN A 217 14.86 -0.20 23.47
CA ASN A 217 15.72 -0.79 24.49
C ASN A 217 17.11 -1.00 23.87
N GLY A 218 17.99 -0.02 24.08
CA GLY A 218 19.44 -0.15 24.00
C GLY A 218 20.03 -0.46 22.63
N VAL A 219 20.25 0.57 21.81
CA VAL A 219 21.53 0.71 21.10
C VAL A 219 21.94 2.17 21.24
N LEU A 220 22.53 2.48 22.40
CA LEU A 220 23.51 3.56 22.49
C LEU A 220 24.66 3.14 21.59
N LEU A 221 24.67 3.63 20.34
CA LEU A 221 25.93 3.78 19.64
C LEU A 221 26.65 4.92 20.36
N SER A 222 27.67 4.51 21.11
CA SER A 222 28.79 5.33 21.58
C SER A 222 29.30 6.27 20.50
#